data_AF-A0A7X4BQY0-F1
#
_entry.id   AF-A0A7X4BQY0-F1
#
_cell.length_a   1.000
_cell.length_b   1.000
_cell.length_c   1.000
_cell.angle_alpha   90.00
_cell.angle_beta   90.00
_cell.angle_gamma   90.00
#
_symmetry.space_group_name_H-M   'P 1'
#
loop_
_entity.id
_entity.type
_entity.pdbx_description
1 polymer ?
#
loop_
_entity_poly.entity_id
_entity_poly.type
_entity_poly.pdbx_seq_one_letter_code
_entity_poly.pdbx_strand_id
1 'polypeptide(L)'
;MLKRIKIQWYKSLVDLELNLRPLSVLVGPNASGKSNFLDALQLLSRMATCQTLEDAFEPPYRGHPLESFTFGDEGIKTLMKKESVSFSIEVDVQLSTTVIESVNRRIQEIRETTAKSTQSADKPVSDRRVLVREKNLRYRIESVFGWQFLVNSNQKKETFGDEKEAVF
;
A
#
# COMPACT_ATOMS: atom_id res chain seq x y z
N MET A 1 -4.89 -13.27 6.16
CA MET A 1 -4.55 -14.02 4.93
C MET A 1 -4.87 -13.17 3.73
N LEU A 2 -3.93 -13.03 2.79
CA LEU A 2 -4.15 -12.39 1.50
C LEU A 2 -5.04 -13.29 0.61
N LYS A 3 -6.14 -12.76 0.09
CA LYS A 3 -7.14 -13.50 -0.70
C LYS A 3 -7.11 -13.13 -2.17
N ARG A 4 -6.89 -11.86 -2.46
CA ARG A 4 -6.79 -11.33 -3.82
C ARG A 4 -5.72 -10.28 -3.86
N ILE A 5 -5.05 -10.19 -5.00
CA ILE A 5 -4.16 -9.08 -5.33
C ILE A 5 -4.43 -8.63 -6.75
N LYS A 6 -4.56 -7.32 -6.93
CA LYS A 6 -4.65 -6.64 -8.21
C LYS A 6 -3.52 -5.64 -8.31
N ILE A 7 -2.76 -5.68 -9.39
CA ILE A 7 -1.60 -4.84 -9.64
C ILE A 7 -1.80 -4.18 -10.98
N GLN A 8 -1.63 -2.87 -11.03
CA GLN A 8 -1.69 -2.11 -12.27
C GLN A 8 -0.47 -1.22 -12.41
N TRP A 9 0.10 -1.21 -13.61
CA TRP A 9 1.22 -0.37 -14.01
C TRP A 9 2.50 -0.51 -13.16
N TYR A 10 2.75 -1.68 -12.57
CA TYR A 10 3.96 -1.96 -11.78
C TYR A 10 5.00 -2.80 -12.55
N LYS A 11 6.19 -2.25 -12.81
CA LYS A 11 7.29 -2.88 -13.57
C LYS A 11 6.79 -3.45 -14.91
N SER A 12 6.74 -4.77 -15.05
CA SER A 12 6.23 -5.45 -16.24
C SER A 12 4.76 -5.90 -16.10
N LEU A 13 4.11 -5.58 -14.98
CA LEU A 13 2.73 -5.96 -14.65
C LEU A 13 1.80 -4.80 -14.99
N VAL A 14 1.32 -4.78 -16.23
CA VAL A 14 0.43 -3.72 -16.74
C VAL A 14 -0.94 -3.80 -16.05
N ASP A 15 -1.55 -4.98 -16.06
CA ASP A 15 -2.81 -5.28 -15.39
C ASP A 15 -2.81 -6.76 -15.02
N LEU A 16 -2.76 -7.05 -13.73
CA LEU A 16 -2.71 -8.40 -13.19
C LEU A 16 -3.70 -8.50 -12.03
N GLU A 17 -4.57 -9.50 -12.06
CA GLU A 17 -5.48 -9.80 -10.96
C GLU A 17 -5.44 -11.30 -10.65
N LEU A 18 -5.11 -11.64 -9.40
CA LEU A 18 -4.93 -13.02 -8.95
C LEU A 18 -5.67 -13.28 -7.64
N ASN A 19 -6.33 -14.43 -7.58
CA ASN A 19 -6.87 -14.98 -6.34
C ASN A 19 -5.83 -15.90 -5.70
N LEU A 20 -5.54 -15.67 -4.43
CA LEU A 20 -4.52 -16.38 -3.66
C LEU A 20 -5.15 -17.40 -2.72
N ARG A 21 -4.55 -18.59 -2.71
CA ARG A 21 -4.84 -19.68 -1.78
C ARG A 21 -3.73 -19.77 -0.73
N PRO A 22 -3.94 -20.49 0.40
CA PRO A 22 -2.92 -20.63 1.44
C PRO A 22 -1.58 -21.13 0.90
N LEU A 23 -1.64 -21.95 -0.16
CA LEU A 23 -0.50 -22.30 -0.98
C LEU A 23 -0.79 -21.88 -2.42
N SER A 24 0.08 -21.04 -2.98
CA SER A 24 0.03 -20.59 -4.38
C SER A 24 1.42 -20.81 -4.98
N VAL A 25 1.49 -21.51 -6.12
CA VAL A 25 2.76 -21.82 -6.80
C VAL A 25 2.82 -21.04 -8.10
N LEU A 26 3.92 -20.31 -8.30
CA LEU A 26 4.12 -19.45 -9.46
C LEU A 26 5.07 -20.12 -10.46
N VAL A 27 4.56 -20.50 -11.63
CA VAL A 27 5.31 -21.21 -12.67
C VAL A 27 5.22 -20.45 -13.99
N GLY A 28 6.30 -20.40 -14.76
CA GLY A 28 6.32 -19.79 -16.08
C GLY A 28 7.74 -19.49 -16.59
N PRO A 29 7.90 -19.11 -17.87
CA PRO A 29 9.19 -18.80 -18.49
C PRO A 29 9.94 -17.65 -17.82
N ASN A 30 11.25 -17.53 -18.04
CA ASN A 30 12.00 -16.34 -17.61
C ASN A 30 11.40 -15.07 -18.21
N ALA A 31 11.51 -13.95 -17.47
CA ALA A 31 10.90 -12.67 -17.82
C ALA A 31 9.36 -12.63 -17.91
N SER A 32 8.64 -13.69 -17.54
CA SER A 32 7.16 -13.71 -17.52
C SER A 32 6.52 -12.89 -16.36
N GLY A 33 7.27 -12.00 -15.71
CA GLY A 33 6.77 -11.17 -14.60
C GLY A 33 6.78 -11.81 -13.21
N LYS A 34 7.25 -13.06 -13.05
CA LYS A 34 7.22 -13.76 -11.75
C LYS A 34 7.99 -13.05 -10.64
N SER A 35 9.23 -12.66 -10.92
CA SER A 35 10.05 -11.91 -9.97
C SER A 35 9.44 -10.55 -9.66
N ASN A 36 8.85 -9.88 -10.66
CA ASN A 36 8.17 -8.60 -10.44
C ASN A 36 6.91 -8.75 -9.58
N PHE A 37 6.19 -9.88 -9.67
CA PHE A 37 5.08 -10.17 -8.78
C PHE A 37 5.55 -10.37 -7.32
N LEU A 38 6.65 -11.08 -7.12
CA LEU A 38 7.26 -11.21 -5.78
C LEU A 38 7.80 -9.87 -5.27
N ASP A 39 8.40 -9.04 -6.14
CA ASP A 39 8.85 -7.68 -5.82
C ASP A 39 7.66 -6.81 -5.36
N ALA A 40 6.50 -6.91 -6.02
CA ALA A 40 5.29 -6.19 -5.63
C ALA A 40 4.76 -6.61 -4.25
N LEU A 41 4.74 -7.92 -3.96
CA LEU A 41 4.36 -8.44 -2.63
C LEU A 41 5.34 -7.99 -1.55
N GLN A 42 6.64 -7.98 -1.85
CA GLN A 42 7.67 -7.51 -0.94
C GLN A 42 7.51 -6.01 -0.67
N LEU A 43 7.29 -5.21 -1.71
CA LEU A 43 7.05 -3.77 -1.57
C LEU A 43 5.80 -3.48 -0.75
N LEU A 44 4.69 -4.18 -1.03
CA LEU A 44 3.45 -4.09 -0.24
C LEU A 44 3.70 -4.40 1.24
N SER A 45 4.44 -5.48 1.53
CA SER A 45 4.78 -5.83 2.90
C SER A 45 5.55 -4.69 3.59
N ARG A 46 6.49 -4.06 2.88
CA ARG A 46 7.28 -2.97 3.45
C ARG A 46 6.49 -1.68 3.62
N MET A 47 5.67 -1.31 2.65
CA MET A 47 4.76 -0.17 2.78
C MET A 47 3.81 -0.31 3.98
N ALA A 48 3.45 -1.54 4.34
CA ALA A 48 2.60 -1.82 5.50
C ALA A 48 3.36 -1.80 6.85
N THR A 49 4.68 -1.97 6.86
CA THR A 49 5.47 -2.10 8.10
C THR A 49 6.45 -0.97 8.35
N CYS A 50 6.88 -0.26 7.32
CA CYS A 50 7.83 0.85 7.41
C CYS A 50 7.13 2.15 7.81
N GLN A 51 7.88 3.06 8.44
CA GLN A 51 7.37 4.35 8.88
C GLN A 51 7.15 5.30 7.70
N THR A 52 8.06 5.27 6.73
CA THR A 52 8.03 6.14 5.54
C THR A 52 8.01 5.33 4.24
N LEU A 53 7.62 6.00 3.15
CA LEU A 53 7.63 5.40 1.81
C LEU A 53 9.06 5.19 1.31
N GLU A 54 9.98 6.11 1.61
CA GLU A 54 11.40 5.99 1.28
C GLU A 54 11.99 4.72 1.89
N ASP A 55 11.73 4.48 3.18
CA ASP A 55 12.15 3.24 3.87
C ASP A 55 11.59 1.99 3.19
N ALA A 56 10.41 2.05 2.57
CA ALA A 56 9.82 0.91 1.87
C ALA A 56 10.56 0.54 0.58
N PHE A 57 11.30 1.49 0.00
CA PHE A 57 12.10 1.32 -1.22
C PHE A 57 13.60 1.05 -0.97
N GLU A 58 14.07 1.04 0.28
CA GLU A 58 15.44 0.64 0.62
C GLU A 58 15.74 -0.85 0.28
N PRO A 59 16.94 -1.41 0.43
CA PRO A 59 17.12 -2.86 0.37
C PRO A 59 16.16 -3.59 1.34
N PRO A 60 15.54 -4.72 0.96
CA PRO A 60 15.83 -5.59 -0.19
C PRO A 60 15.07 -5.24 -1.48
N TYR A 61 14.52 -4.04 -1.63
CA TYR A 61 13.87 -3.62 -2.87
C TYR A 61 14.83 -3.69 -4.06
N ARG A 62 14.33 -4.13 -5.23
CA ARG A 62 15.13 -4.32 -6.44
C ARG A 62 14.93 -3.16 -7.42
N GLY A 63 15.97 -2.34 -7.56
CA GLY A 63 16.02 -1.19 -8.47
C GLY A 63 15.68 0.13 -7.78
N HIS A 64 15.67 1.23 -8.53
CA HIS A 64 15.22 2.52 -8.01
C HIS A 64 13.68 2.62 -7.92
N PRO A 65 13.12 3.48 -7.06
CA PRO A 65 11.66 3.72 -6.98
C PRO A 65 11.03 4.04 -8.34
N LEU A 66 11.72 4.78 -9.21
CA LEU A 66 11.25 5.09 -10.56
C LEU A 66 11.16 3.85 -11.47
N GLU A 67 11.91 2.79 -11.18
CA GLU A 67 11.82 1.51 -11.89
C GLU A 67 10.58 0.70 -11.51
N SER A 68 9.82 1.14 -10.50
CA SER A 68 8.54 0.53 -10.13
C SER A 68 7.44 0.80 -11.15
N PHE A 69 7.54 1.90 -11.91
CA PHE A 69 6.51 2.28 -12.88
C PHE A 69 6.69 1.48 -14.17
N THR A 70 5.56 1.15 -14.81
CA THR A 70 5.60 0.48 -16.12
C THR A 70 6.12 1.43 -17.18
N PHE A 71 7.20 1.02 -17.83
CA PHE A 71 7.77 1.71 -18.98
C PHE A 71 7.06 1.28 -20.26
N GLY A 72 6.85 2.23 -21.18
CA GLY A 72 6.53 1.90 -22.57
C GLY A 72 7.77 1.43 -23.34
N ASP A 73 7.60 1.13 -24.62
CA ASP A 73 8.68 0.58 -25.47
C ASP A 73 9.94 1.48 -25.56
N GLU A 74 9.80 2.79 -25.30
CA GLU A 74 10.94 3.74 -25.27
C GLU A 74 11.55 3.96 -23.88
N GLY A 75 11.18 3.17 -22.87
CA GLY A 75 11.74 3.22 -21.52
C GLY A 75 11.36 4.49 -20.74
N ILE A 76 12.32 5.01 -19.97
CA ILE A 76 12.16 6.23 -19.13
C ILE A 76 11.76 7.46 -19.97
N LYS A 77 12.16 7.54 -21.24
CA LYS A 77 11.81 8.66 -22.13
C LYS A 77 10.30 8.81 -22.29
N THR A 78 9.54 7.72 -22.25
CA THR A 78 8.08 7.75 -22.29
C THR A 78 7.49 8.34 -21.01
N LEU A 79 8.09 8.09 -19.83
CA LEU A 79 7.66 8.72 -18.58
C LEU A 79 7.85 10.23 -18.59
N MET A 80 9.00 10.70 -19.11
CA MET A 80 9.31 12.14 -19.16
C MET A 80 8.33 12.94 -20.02
N LYS A 81 7.58 12.28 -20.93
CA LYS A 81 6.57 12.90 -21.78
C LYS A 81 5.20 12.99 -21.10
N LYS A 82 4.96 12.23 -20.02
CA LYS A 82 3.70 12.21 -19.29
C LYS A 82 3.77 13.20 -18.12
N GLU A 83 2.66 13.91 -17.86
CA GLU A 83 2.55 14.83 -16.71
C GLU A 83 2.64 14.10 -15.37
N SER A 84 2.12 12.88 -15.33
CA SER A 84 2.25 11.96 -14.22
C SER A 84 2.26 10.51 -14.67
N VAL A 85 2.79 9.65 -13.81
CA VAL A 85 2.62 8.21 -13.86
C VAL A 85 2.16 7.70 -12.52
N SER A 86 1.36 6.64 -12.52
CA SER A 86 1.00 5.94 -11.30
C SER A 86 1.16 4.44 -11.46
N PHE A 87 1.32 3.76 -10.34
CA PHE A 87 1.06 2.33 -10.23
C PHE A 87 0.19 2.08 -9.01
N SER A 88 -0.60 1.01 -9.05
CA SER A 88 -1.47 0.63 -7.94
C SER A 88 -1.31 -0.83 -7.55
N ILE A 89 -1.43 -1.09 -6.25
CA ILE A 89 -1.52 -2.42 -5.67
C ILE A 89 -2.76 -2.44 -4.78
N GLU A 90 -3.73 -3.27 -5.14
CA GLU A 90 -4.95 -3.48 -4.39
C GLU A 90 -5.01 -4.91 -3.87
N VAL A 91 -5.38 -5.08 -2.61
CA VAL A 91 -5.40 -6.38 -1.96
C VAL A 91 -6.63 -6.59 -1.10
N ASP A 92 -7.13 -7.83 -1.12
CA ASP A 92 -8.19 -8.27 -0.22
C ASP A 92 -7.55 -9.12 0.88
N VAL A 93 -7.74 -8.73 2.14
CA VAL A 93 -7.18 -9.37 3.32
C VAL A 93 -8.31 -9.88 4.20
N GLN A 94 -8.24 -11.17 4.54
CA GLN A 94 -9.11 -11.76 5.54
C GLN A 94 -8.39 -11.85 6.89
N LEU A 95 -8.93 -11.18 7.90
CA LEU A 95 -8.45 -11.25 9.28
C LEU A 95 -8.86 -12.56 9.95
N SER A 96 -7.98 -13.11 10.79
CA SER A 96 -8.32 -14.23 11.66
C SER A 96 -9.05 -13.73 12.90
N THR A 97 -9.79 -14.63 13.56
CA THR A 97 -10.44 -14.34 14.85
C THR A 97 -9.43 -13.87 15.89
N THR A 98 -8.27 -14.52 15.95
CA THR A 98 -7.18 -14.17 16.88
C THR A 98 -6.68 -12.74 16.67
N VAL A 99 -6.52 -12.29 15.42
CA VAL A 99 -6.10 -10.92 15.11
C VAL A 99 -7.17 -9.92 15.55
N ILE A 100 -8.44 -10.18 15.23
CA ILE A 100 -9.56 -9.31 15.61
C ILE A 100 -9.65 -9.18 17.14
N GLU A 101 -9.57 -10.29 17.85
CA GLU A 101 -9.61 -10.33 19.32
C GLU A 101 -8.43 -9.57 19.92
N SER A 102 -7.21 -9.78 19.42
CA SER A 102 -6.01 -9.10 19.91
C SER A 102 -6.08 -7.59 19.69
N VAL A 103 -6.53 -7.14 18.52
CA VAL A 103 -6.69 -5.71 18.20
C VAL A 103 -7.79 -5.09 19.06
N ASN A 104 -8.93 -5.76 19.20
CA ASN A 104 -10.03 -5.28 20.04
C ASN A 104 -9.64 -5.16 21.51
N ARG A 105 -8.87 -6.12 22.05
CA ARG A 105 -8.31 -6.03 23.40
C ARG A 105 -7.39 -4.81 23.53
N ARG A 106 -6.51 -4.59 22.54
CA ARG A 106 -5.60 -3.43 22.56
C ARG A 106 -6.33 -2.09 22.50
N ILE A 107 -7.40 -2.00 21.71
CA ILE A 107 -8.26 -0.80 21.64
C ILE A 107 -8.87 -0.51 23.02
N GLN A 108 -9.33 -1.54 23.73
CA GLN A 108 -9.89 -1.38 25.08
C GLN A 108 -8.84 -0.91 26.09
N GLU A 109 -7.65 -1.52 26.09
CA GLU A 109 -6.54 -1.13 26.98
C GLU A 109 -6.16 0.36 26.82
N ILE A 110 -6.00 0.82 25.56
CA ILE A 110 -5.64 2.22 25.28
C ILE A 110 -6.74 3.15 25.84
N ARG A 111 -8.01 2.83 25.62
CA ARG A 111 -9.13 3.64 26.12
C ARG A 111 -9.20 3.67 27.64
N GLU A 112 -8.94 2.56 28.31
CA GLU A 112 -8.89 2.53 29.77
C GLU A 112 -7.77 3.40 30.33
N THR A 113 -6.61 3.44 29.68
CA THR A 113 -5.52 4.35 30.07
C THR A 113 -5.88 5.82 29.83
N THR A 114 -6.51 6.16 28.70
CA THR A 114 -6.93 7.53 28.38
C THR A 114 -8.08 8.02 29.27
N ALA A 115 -9.05 7.15 29.60
CA ALA A 115 -10.18 7.50 30.46
C ALA A 115 -9.76 7.74 31.93
N LYS A 116 -8.72 7.03 32.41
CA LYS A 116 -8.17 7.25 33.76
C LYS A 116 -7.38 8.56 33.89
N SER A 117 -6.82 9.08 32.78
CA SER A 117 -6.13 10.39 32.77
C SER A 117 -7.05 11.60 32.67
N THR A 118 -8.31 11.44 32.25
CA THR A 118 -9.27 12.54 32.08
C THR A 118 -10.37 12.47 33.15
N GLN A 119 -10.03 12.87 34.38
CA GLN A 119 -11.03 13.14 35.43
C GLN A 119 -11.63 14.54 35.22
N SER A 120 -12.49 14.72 34.22
CA SER A 120 -13.41 15.87 34.12
C SER A 120 -14.60 15.49 33.24
N ALA A 121 -15.79 15.73 33.77
CA ALA A 121 -17.08 15.31 33.26
C ALA A 121 -17.35 15.68 31.80
N ASP A 122 -17.55 14.67 30.94
CA ASP A 122 -18.82 14.46 30.25
C ASP A 122 -18.86 13.02 29.71
N LYS A 123 -19.99 12.32 29.85
CA LYS A 123 -20.16 10.95 29.33
C LYS A 123 -20.65 11.03 27.88
N PRO A 124 -19.90 10.58 26.85
CA PRO A 124 -20.52 10.34 25.57
C PRO A 124 -21.19 8.96 25.59
N VAL A 125 -22.50 9.00 25.49
CA VAL A 125 -23.36 7.90 25.07
C VAL A 125 -22.95 7.49 23.65
N SER A 126 -22.78 6.17 23.44
CA SER A 126 -22.51 5.48 22.16
C SER A 126 -21.05 5.40 21.68
N ASP A 127 -20.30 4.40 22.18
CA ASP A 127 -18.97 4.13 21.61
C ASP A 127 -18.65 2.62 21.45
N ARG A 128 -19.70 1.83 21.15
CA ARG A 128 -19.61 0.42 20.71
C ARG A 128 -19.18 0.29 19.24
N ARG A 129 -18.99 1.40 18.52
CA ARG A 129 -18.76 1.43 17.06
C ARG A 129 -17.28 1.29 16.66
N VAL A 130 -16.34 1.38 17.60
CA VAL A 130 -14.89 1.41 17.30
C VAL A 130 -14.21 0.03 17.38
N LEU A 131 -14.95 -1.03 17.73
CA LEU A 131 -14.40 -2.39 17.66
C LEU A 131 -14.31 -2.86 16.21
N VAL A 132 -13.24 -3.58 15.89
CA VAL A 132 -13.08 -4.26 14.60
C VAL A 132 -14.15 -5.35 14.50
N ARG A 133 -15.05 -5.19 13.52
CA ARG A 133 -16.13 -6.13 13.21
C ARG A 133 -15.94 -6.78 11.84
N GLU A 134 -15.36 -6.03 10.90
CA GLU A 134 -15.13 -6.51 9.56
C GLU A 134 -13.97 -7.48 9.49
N LYS A 135 -14.24 -8.64 8.90
CA LYS A 135 -13.23 -9.71 8.70
C LYS A 135 -12.51 -9.59 7.38
N ASN A 136 -13.19 -9.06 6.36
CA ASN A 136 -12.64 -8.95 5.01
C ASN A 136 -12.43 -7.48 4.73
N LEU A 137 -11.18 -7.11 4.43
CA LEU A 137 -10.77 -5.73 4.22
C LEU A 137 -10.16 -5.62 2.84
N ARG A 138 -10.44 -4.53 2.13
CA ARG A 138 -9.80 -4.19 0.87
C ARG A 138 -8.93 -2.96 1.09
N TYR A 139 -7.69 -3.05 0.64
CA TYR A 139 -6.74 -1.95 0.69
C TYR A 139 -6.23 -1.67 -0.71
N ARG A 140 -6.09 -0.40 -1.04
CA ARG A 140 -5.44 0.05 -2.28
C ARG A 140 -4.36 1.04 -1.92
N ILE A 141 -3.19 0.85 -2.51
CA ILE A 141 -2.09 1.81 -2.50
C ILE A 141 -1.89 2.26 -3.92
N GLU A 142 -1.82 3.57 -4.14
CA GLU A 142 -1.49 4.16 -5.41
C GLU A 142 -0.34 5.14 -5.22
N SER A 143 0.78 4.87 -5.89
CA SER A 143 1.91 5.77 -5.92
C SER A 143 1.84 6.57 -7.20
N VAL A 144 1.85 7.90 -7.07
CA VAL A 144 1.83 8.82 -8.20
C VAL A 144 3.14 9.60 -8.22
N PHE A 145 3.80 9.57 -9.37
CA PHE A 145 4.95 10.42 -9.66
C PHE A 145 4.54 11.43 -10.72
N GLY A 146 4.52 12.71 -10.35
CA GLY A 146 4.09 13.81 -11.23
C GLY A 146 5.14 14.91 -11.32
N TRP A 147 5.17 15.60 -12.46
CA TRP A 147 5.98 16.80 -12.64
C TRP A 147 5.19 18.02 -12.20
N GLN A 148 5.34 18.42 -10.94
CA GLN A 148 4.78 19.71 -10.51
C GLN A 148 5.65 20.83 -11.08
N PHE A 149 5.16 21.51 -12.13
CA PHE A 149 5.71 22.78 -12.59
C PHE A 149 5.51 23.82 -11.47
N LEU A 150 6.53 24.02 -10.63
CA LEU A 150 6.66 25.26 -9.87
C LEU A 150 6.92 26.39 -10.87
N VAL A 151 5.85 27.06 -11.30
CA VAL A 151 5.95 28.39 -11.92
C VAL A 151 6.68 29.27 -10.90
N ASN A 152 7.84 29.79 -11.31
CA ASN A 152 8.83 30.57 -10.53
C ASN A 152 9.75 29.80 -9.56
N SER A 153 10.72 29.08 -10.12
CA SER A 153 12.15 29.38 -9.95
C SER A 153 12.98 28.28 -10.63
N ASN A 154 14.18 28.64 -11.08
CA ASN A 154 15.07 27.84 -11.93
C ASN A 154 15.69 26.59 -11.26
N GLN A 155 14.88 25.79 -10.55
CA GLN A 155 15.28 24.55 -9.89
C GLN A 155 14.13 23.54 -10.02
N LYS A 156 14.32 22.51 -10.86
CA LYS A 156 13.44 21.33 -10.86
C LYS A 156 13.59 20.64 -9.49
N LYS A 157 12.50 20.54 -8.72
CA LYS A 157 12.41 19.69 -7.53
C LYS A 157 11.48 18.52 -7.82
N GLU A 158 11.96 17.33 -7.47
CA GLU A 158 11.23 16.07 -7.54
C GLU A 158 10.26 15.99 -6.34
N THR A 159 8.99 15.67 -6.57
CA THR A 159 7.99 15.51 -5.51
C THR A 159 7.29 14.15 -5.65
N PHE A 160 7.41 13.32 -4.61
CA PHE A 160 6.64 12.08 -4.46
C PHE A 160 5.34 12.40 -3.69
N GLY A 161 4.17 12.10 -4.29
CA GLY A 161 2.86 12.26 -3.66
C GLY A 161 2.20 10.90 -3.43
N ASP A 162 1.56 10.71 -2.27
CA ASP A 162 0.90 9.45 -1.86
C ASP A 162 -0.56 9.75 -1.47
N GLU A 163 -1.52 9.19 -2.20
CA GLU A 163 -2.94 9.22 -1.83
C GLU A 163 -3.31 7.85 -1.23
N LYS A 164 -3.35 7.78 0.11
CA LYS A 164 -3.84 6.60 0.83
C LYS A 164 -5.37 6.68 0.97
N GLU A 165 -6.10 6.22 -0.04
CA GLU A 165 -7.55 6.04 0.10
C GLU A 165 -7.87 4.69 0.77
N ALA A 166 -8.42 4.75 1.98
CA ALA A 166 -9.13 3.61 2.58
C ALA A 166 -10.55 3.57 2.00
N VAL A 167 -10.76 2.73 0.98
CA VAL A 167 -12.11 2.44 0.48
C VAL A 167 -12.77 1.45 1.44
N PHE A 168 -13.74 1.95 2.22
CA PHE A 168 -14.56 1.15 3.17
C PHE A 168 -15.69 0.40 2.47
#